data_AF-A0A849RZJ5-F1
#
_entry.id   AF-A0A849RZJ5-F1
#
_cell.length_a   1.000
_cell.length_b   1.000
_cell.length_c   1.000
_cell.angle_alpha   90.00
_cell.angle_beta   90.00
_cell.angle_gamma   90.00
#
_symmetry.space_group_name_H-M   'P 1'
#
loop_
_entity.id
_entity.type
_entity.pdbx_description
1 polymer ?
#
loop_
_entity_poly.entity_id
_entity_poly.type
_entity_poly.pdbx_seq_one_letter_code
_entity_poly.pdbx_strand_id
1 'polypeptide(L)'
;MTSNELEQLLAQQPIAVLHKLARGRVHRHFRAGKRRLIELLLQHSSQNLAGLESDLHALMSERPTQPQIAPTPARQTVPRHTAPPPNRRPHRAHEPESTEPGVSLAAWLEGLGVPSPQPFVPDPWQEEALAGLAETDVVVSVPTGSGKTYVAVEAARRAMDENRTVIYTSPLKALSNTKFTEFSKIFGSDRVGILTGDRQDNSQAPILIMTTEILRNLLYDAASGEIDVRLDTLGLVILDESQYLADPERGVVWEETIIFCPSQAKLLLLSASIGNPQDIADWLTSIRPSPCRLVRHSKRTVPLRAGFLHPNGKLTPLFRTAGIPYGHPGQLHPEAKRLFLQYEEDTLPSGRPRR
;
A
#
# COMPACT_ATOMS: atom_id res chain seq x y z
N MET A 1 -0.52 27.05 33.15
CA MET A 1 -1.39 27.59 32.08
C MET A 1 -2.70 26.79 31.93
N THR A 2 -3.72 27.34 31.29
CA THR A 2 -4.90 26.56 30.84
C THR A 2 -4.53 25.65 29.65
N SER A 3 -5.30 24.59 29.40
CA SER A 3 -5.03 23.66 28.28
C SER A 3 -5.00 24.37 26.91
N ASN A 4 -5.85 25.39 26.71
CA ASN A 4 -5.92 26.15 25.46
C ASN A 4 -4.69 27.06 25.27
N GLU A 5 -4.18 27.66 26.33
CA GLU A 5 -2.96 28.48 26.27
C GLU A 5 -1.73 27.62 25.97
N LEU A 6 -1.65 26.42 26.57
CA LEU A 6 -0.55 25.49 26.31
C LEU A 6 -0.60 24.95 24.86
N GLU A 7 -1.80 24.68 24.34
CA GLU A 7 -1.98 24.31 22.93
C GLU A 7 -1.45 25.39 21.98
N GLN A 8 -1.78 26.66 22.24
CA GLN A 8 -1.26 27.78 21.45
C GLN A 8 0.26 27.92 21.55
N LEU A 9 0.83 27.69 22.74
CA LEU A 9 2.27 27.77 22.94
C LEU A 9 3.02 26.63 22.24
N LEU A 10 2.48 25.41 22.28
CA LEU A 10 2.97 24.26 21.50
C LEU A 10 2.85 24.49 19.99
N ALA A 11 1.77 25.13 19.53
CA ALA A 11 1.58 25.45 18.12
C ALA A 11 2.63 26.44 17.59
N GLN A 12 3.15 27.31 18.44
CA GLN A 12 4.22 28.26 18.10
C GLN A 12 5.62 27.60 18.05
N GLN A 13 5.78 26.38 18.57
CA GLN A 13 7.08 25.71 18.57
C GLN A 13 7.44 25.05 17.24
N PRO A 14 8.75 24.92 16.92
CA PRO A 14 9.23 24.06 15.85
C PRO A 14 8.84 22.60 16.09
N ILE A 15 8.54 21.87 15.01
CA ILE A 15 8.13 20.45 15.10
C ILE A 15 9.18 19.57 15.80
N ALA A 16 10.47 19.92 15.69
CA ALA A 16 11.55 19.24 16.38
C ALA A 16 11.42 19.31 17.92
N VAL A 17 10.99 20.46 18.46
CA VAL A 17 10.74 20.64 19.91
C VAL A 17 9.55 19.78 20.36
N LEU A 18 8.51 19.68 19.53
CA LEU A 18 7.34 18.83 19.80
C LEU A 18 7.69 17.34 19.80
N HIS A 19 8.58 16.89 18.90
CA HIS A 19 9.10 15.52 18.96
C HIS A 19 9.94 15.27 20.21
N LYS A 20 10.76 16.24 20.63
CA LYS A 20 11.51 16.14 21.90
C LYS A 20 10.56 16.03 23.09
N LEU A 21 9.47 16.80 23.13
CA LEU A 21 8.46 16.70 24.19
C LEU A 21 7.69 15.38 24.18
N ALA A 22 7.36 14.88 23.00
CA ALA A 22 6.59 13.64 22.82
C ALA A 22 7.39 12.37 23.12
N ARG A 23 8.73 12.49 23.23
CA ARG A 23 9.61 11.38 23.56
C ARG A 23 9.31 10.82 24.96
N GLY A 24 9.13 9.51 25.04
CA GLY A 24 8.81 8.81 26.29
C GLY A 24 7.35 8.93 26.73
N ARG A 25 6.57 9.82 26.11
CA ARG A 25 5.14 10.05 26.40
C ARG A 25 4.22 9.47 25.33
N VAL A 26 4.62 9.55 24.06
CA VAL A 26 3.79 9.18 22.92
C VAL A 26 4.50 8.13 22.06
N HIS A 27 3.88 6.96 21.92
CA HIS A 27 4.40 5.89 21.07
C HIS A 27 4.32 6.28 19.57
N ARG A 28 5.34 5.92 18.78
CA ARG A 28 5.44 6.25 17.34
C ARG A 28 5.32 7.75 17.00
N HIS A 29 5.65 8.65 17.93
CA HIS A 29 5.66 10.11 17.72
C HIS A 29 6.38 10.55 16.42
N PHE A 30 7.41 9.84 15.95
CA PHE A 30 8.18 10.12 14.73
C PHE A 30 7.40 9.99 13.42
N ARG A 31 6.20 9.37 13.43
CA ARG A 31 5.31 9.27 12.26
C ARG A 31 4.19 10.31 12.27
N ALA A 32 4.08 11.09 13.35
CA ALA A 32 3.00 12.04 13.54
C ALA A 32 3.42 13.45 13.07
N GLY A 33 2.56 14.09 12.28
CA GLY A 33 2.73 15.49 11.91
C GLY A 33 2.45 16.46 13.06
N LYS A 34 2.81 17.73 12.89
CA LYS A 34 2.76 18.78 13.93
C LYS A 34 1.43 18.82 14.71
N ARG A 35 0.29 18.90 14.01
CA ARG A 35 -1.04 18.97 14.66
C ARG A 35 -1.34 17.72 15.50
N ARG A 36 -1.01 16.54 14.97
CA ARG A 36 -1.24 15.27 15.64
C ARG A 36 -0.34 15.09 16.86
N LEU A 37 0.88 15.61 16.83
CA LEU A 37 1.77 15.63 18.00
C LEU A 37 1.20 16.49 19.13
N ILE A 38 0.68 17.67 18.82
CA ILE A 38 0.08 18.58 19.82
C ILE A 38 -1.13 17.90 20.47
N GLU A 39 -2.04 17.33 19.67
CA GLU A 39 -3.19 16.56 20.17
C GLU A 39 -2.74 15.42 21.11
N LEU A 40 -1.76 14.61 20.67
CA LEU A 40 -1.28 13.46 21.45
C LEU A 40 -0.57 13.88 22.74
N LEU A 41 0.17 14.99 22.72
CA LEU A 41 0.88 15.55 23.88
C LEU A 41 -0.10 16.03 24.95
N LEU A 42 -1.15 16.75 24.54
CA LEU A 42 -2.20 17.24 25.44
C LEU A 42 -3.03 16.08 26.00
N GLN A 43 -3.33 15.08 25.18
CA GLN A 43 -4.05 13.87 25.63
C GLN A 43 -3.25 13.07 26.67
N HIS A 44 -1.98 12.78 26.39
CA HIS A 44 -1.13 11.99 27.29
C HIS A 44 -0.73 12.75 28.55
N SER A 45 -0.74 14.08 28.53
CA SER A 45 -0.35 14.92 29.67
C SER A 45 -1.55 15.58 30.37
N SER A 46 -2.77 15.13 30.08
CA SER A 46 -4.02 15.65 30.65
C SER A 46 -4.05 15.63 32.19
N GLN A 47 -3.32 14.70 32.81
CA GLN A 47 -3.18 14.58 34.27
C GLN A 47 -1.96 15.32 34.84
N ASN A 48 -1.04 15.83 34.01
CA ASN A 48 0.18 16.53 34.44
C ASN A 48 0.60 17.61 33.43
N LEU A 49 -0.26 18.60 33.21
CA LEU A 49 -0.02 19.71 32.28
C LEU A 49 1.15 20.59 32.75
N ALA A 50 1.32 20.77 34.06
CA ALA A 50 2.41 21.56 34.64
C ALA A 50 3.80 20.95 34.35
N GLY A 51 3.91 19.62 34.35
CA GLY A 51 5.14 18.92 33.97
C GLY A 51 5.48 19.10 32.48
N LEU A 52 4.47 19.07 31.61
CA LEU A 52 4.67 19.32 30.18
C LEU A 52 5.09 20.77 29.90
N GLU A 53 4.50 21.72 30.60
CA GLU A 53 4.85 23.15 30.54
C GLU A 53 6.29 23.40 31.00
N SER A 54 6.71 22.78 32.12
CA SER A 54 8.08 22.87 32.64
C SER A 54 9.12 22.31 31.65
N ASP A 55 8.86 21.14 31.07
CA ASP A 55 9.76 20.53 30.10
C ASP A 55 9.88 21.37 28.82
N LEU A 56 8.79 22.00 28.40
CA LEU A 56 8.77 22.89 27.25
C LEU A 56 9.61 24.13 27.52
N HIS A 57 9.49 24.75 28.69
CA HIS A 57 10.32 25.88 29.09
C HIS A 57 11.80 25.51 29.21
N ALA A 58 12.13 24.31 29.70
CA ALA A 58 13.51 23.81 29.74
C ALA A 58 14.11 23.68 28.32
N LEU A 59 13.35 23.11 27.38
CA LEU A 59 13.79 22.98 25.99
C LEU A 59 13.90 24.32 25.26
N MET A 60 13.15 25.33 25.67
CA MET A 60 13.25 26.70 25.13
C MET A 60 14.46 27.48 25.68
N SER A 61 15.01 27.08 26.82
CA SER A 61 16.09 27.79 27.51
C SER A 61 17.51 27.23 27.23
N GLU A 62 17.62 26.05 26.61
CA GLU A 62 18.88 25.51 26.10
C GLU A 62 19.37 26.33 24.87
N ARG A 63 20.29 27.28 25.08
CA ARG A 63 21.09 27.89 23.98
C ARG A 63 22.29 26.99 23.62
N PRO A 64 22.71 26.93 22.35
CA PRO A 64 23.83 26.08 21.95
C PRO A 64 25.17 26.70 22.36
N THR A 65 25.85 26.11 23.35
CA THR A 65 27.27 26.42 23.68
C THR A 65 28.22 25.57 22.83
N GLN A 66 29.10 26.23 22.06
CA GLN A 66 30.25 25.59 21.39
C GLN A 66 31.37 25.27 22.42
N PRO A 67 32.02 24.08 22.39
CA PRO A 67 33.14 23.80 23.28
C PRO A 67 34.48 24.33 22.72
N GLN A 68 35.24 25.02 23.59
CA GLN A 68 36.65 25.38 23.38
C GLN A 68 37.55 24.18 23.74
N ILE A 69 38.60 23.94 22.94
CA ILE A 69 39.58 22.87 23.14
C ILE A 69 40.76 23.40 23.97
N ALA A 70 41.10 22.71 25.07
CA ALA A 70 42.35 22.90 25.82
C ALA A 70 43.35 21.77 25.50
N PRO A 71 44.69 22.02 25.50
CA PRO A 71 45.68 21.03 25.11
C PRO A 71 46.12 20.15 26.30
N THR A 72 46.34 18.86 26.03
CA THR A 72 46.81 17.86 27.01
C THR A 72 48.25 17.43 26.66
N PRO A 73 49.16 17.24 27.64
CA PRO A 73 50.60 17.06 27.38
C PRO A 73 51.01 15.65 26.98
N ALA A 74 52.15 15.58 26.28
CA ALA A 74 52.78 14.38 25.73
C ALA A 74 53.24 13.38 26.80
N ARG A 75 53.07 12.07 26.51
CA ARG A 75 53.69 10.97 27.28
C ARG A 75 54.44 10.00 26.38
N GLN A 76 55.59 9.59 26.89
CA GLN A 76 56.69 8.91 26.23
C GLN A 76 56.43 7.44 25.88
N THR A 77 57.13 7.00 24.83
CA THR A 77 57.17 5.66 24.25
C THR A 77 58.11 4.69 24.98
N VAL A 78 57.73 3.41 25.08
CA VAL A 78 58.63 2.26 25.33
C VAL A 78 58.18 1.05 24.46
N PRO A 79 59.07 0.22 23.85
CA PRO A 79 58.70 -0.70 22.77
C PRO A 79 58.66 -2.22 23.08
N ARG A 80 57.80 -2.93 22.29
CA ARG A 80 57.77 -4.35 21.83
C ARG A 80 57.52 -5.47 22.87
N HIS A 81 56.71 -6.51 22.64
CA HIS A 81 56.68 -7.46 21.52
C HIS A 81 55.28 -8.08 21.19
N THR A 82 55.26 -8.77 20.04
CA THR A 82 54.23 -9.24 19.10
C THR A 82 53.30 -10.40 19.49
N ALA A 83 52.05 -10.36 18.99
CA ALA A 83 51.32 -11.49 18.38
C ALA A 83 50.26 -10.95 17.36
N PRO A 84 50.04 -11.56 16.18
CA PRO A 84 49.13 -11.02 15.17
C PRO A 84 47.69 -11.52 15.38
N PRO A 85 46.66 -10.65 15.34
CA PRO A 85 45.27 -11.09 15.22
C PRO A 85 44.89 -11.30 13.74
N PRO A 86 43.85 -12.11 13.46
CA PRO A 86 43.53 -12.57 12.11
C PRO A 86 42.93 -11.47 11.24
N ASN A 87 43.15 -11.61 9.93
CA ASN A 87 42.66 -10.79 8.82
C ASN A 87 41.24 -10.22 9.04
N ARG A 88 41.16 -8.98 9.53
CA ARG A 88 39.97 -8.15 9.34
C ARG A 88 39.98 -7.68 7.89
N ARG A 89 38.99 -8.15 7.12
CA ARG A 89 38.65 -7.60 5.80
C ARG A 89 38.63 -6.07 5.90
N PRO A 90 39.19 -5.34 4.92
CA PRO A 90 39.29 -3.89 5.01
C PRO A 90 37.88 -3.32 5.16
N HIS A 91 37.74 -2.46 6.17
CA HIS A 91 36.57 -1.62 6.37
C HIS A 91 36.17 -0.99 5.04
N ARG A 92 34.88 -1.11 4.71
CA ARG A 92 34.21 -0.34 3.65
C ARG A 92 34.79 1.06 3.63
N ALA A 93 35.37 1.44 2.50
CA ALA A 93 35.75 2.81 2.22
C ALA A 93 34.59 3.72 2.61
N HIS A 94 34.89 4.80 3.35
CA HIS A 94 33.97 5.91 3.53
C HIS A 94 33.47 6.32 2.14
N GLU A 95 32.20 6.04 1.84
CA GLU A 95 31.52 6.68 0.71
C GLU A 95 31.61 8.19 0.98
N PRO A 96 32.09 9.00 0.03
CA PRO A 96 32.23 10.45 0.24
C PRO A 96 30.87 11.05 0.62
N GLU A 97 30.89 12.00 1.56
CA GLU A 97 29.71 12.77 1.97
C GLU A 97 29.12 13.46 0.74
N SER A 98 28.07 12.88 0.17
CA SER A 98 27.29 13.54 -0.88
C SER A 98 26.72 14.83 -0.28
N THR A 99 26.95 15.96 -0.94
CA THR A 99 26.32 17.25 -0.64
C THR A 99 25.42 17.67 -1.80
N GLU A 100 24.81 16.69 -2.46
CA GLU A 100 24.00 16.94 -3.64
C GLU A 100 22.86 17.90 -3.31
N PRO A 101 22.60 18.91 -4.15
CA PRO A 101 21.48 19.82 -3.92
C PRO A 101 20.16 19.04 -3.91
N GLY A 102 19.17 19.55 -3.15
CA GLY A 102 17.83 18.97 -3.19
C GLY A 102 17.23 19.07 -4.60
N VAL A 103 16.45 18.06 -4.99
CA VAL A 103 15.70 18.11 -6.25
C VAL A 103 14.45 18.94 -6.03
N SER A 104 14.14 19.85 -6.96
CA SER A 104 12.88 20.59 -6.89
C SER A 104 11.69 19.65 -7.14
N LEU A 105 10.52 19.95 -6.57
CA LEU A 105 9.33 19.13 -6.80
C LEU A 105 8.96 19.06 -8.29
N ALA A 106 9.11 20.17 -9.03
CA ALA A 106 8.84 20.23 -10.46
C ALA A 106 9.74 19.28 -11.25
N ALA A 107 11.06 19.30 -11.00
CA ALA A 107 11.99 18.37 -11.63
C ALA A 107 11.72 16.92 -11.21
N TRP A 108 11.37 16.70 -9.93
CA TRP A 108 11.04 15.37 -9.41
C TRP A 108 9.80 14.76 -10.06
N LEU A 109 8.83 15.57 -10.46
CA LEU A 109 7.57 15.13 -11.08
C LEU A 109 7.59 15.22 -12.61
N GLU A 110 8.69 15.68 -13.22
CA GLU A 110 8.79 15.84 -14.68
C GLU A 110 8.46 14.54 -15.42
N GLY A 111 7.55 14.60 -16.40
CA GLY A 111 7.08 13.44 -17.16
C GLY A 111 6.01 12.59 -16.45
N LEU A 112 5.64 12.90 -15.20
CA LEU A 112 4.43 12.39 -14.58
C LEU A 112 3.27 13.35 -14.89
N GLY A 113 2.17 12.80 -15.40
CA GLY A 113 1.02 13.60 -15.77
C GLY A 113 -0.02 12.77 -16.52
N VAL A 114 -1.07 13.45 -16.97
CA VAL A 114 -2.07 12.85 -17.85
C VAL A 114 -1.52 12.92 -19.28
N PRO A 115 -1.31 11.79 -19.97
CA PRO A 115 -0.91 11.82 -21.37
C PRO A 115 -2.01 12.48 -22.22
N SER A 116 -1.63 13.04 -23.36
CA SER A 116 -2.61 13.51 -24.34
C SER A 116 -3.61 12.40 -24.67
N PRO A 117 -4.92 12.67 -24.82
CA PRO A 117 -5.89 11.66 -25.19
C PRO A 117 -5.46 10.91 -26.46
N GLN A 118 -5.43 9.59 -26.38
CA GLN A 118 -5.17 8.71 -27.53
C GLN A 118 -6.30 7.68 -27.62
N PRO A 119 -6.55 7.12 -28.82
CA PRO A 119 -7.44 5.97 -28.94
C PRO A 119 -7.02 4.87 -27.98
N PHE A 120 -7.98 4.32 -27.25
CA PHE A 120 -7.71 3.22 -26.35
C PHE A 120 -7.31 1.97 -27.15
N VAL A 121 -6.18 1.37 -26.79
CA VAL A 121 -5.72 0.09 -27.31
C VAL A 121 -5.50 -0.83 -26.10
N PRO A 122 -6.12 -2.02 -26.05
CA PRO A 122 -5.91 -2.93 -24.94
C PRO A 122 -4.44 -3.41 -24.91
N ASP A 123 -3.92 -3.58 -23.70
CA ASP A 123 -2.62 -4.20 -23.49
C ASP A 123 -2.68 -5.69 -23.89
N PRO A 124 -1.56 -6.31 -24.34
CA PRO A 124 -1.53 -7.72 -24.71
C PRO A 124 -2.01 -8.67 -23.61
N TRP A 125 -1.74 -8.34 -22.34
CA TRP A 125 -2.20 -9.15 -21.21
C TRP A 125 -3.74 -9.09 -21.03
N GLN A 126 -4.38 -7.98 -21.42
CA GLN A 126 -5.84 -7.84 -21.35
C GLN A 126 -6.49 -8.72 -22.42
N GLU A 127 -5.95 -8.72 -23.63
CA GLU A 127 -6.40 -9.61 -24.71
C GLU A 127 -6.17 -11.08 -24.34
N GLU A 128 -5.01 -11.40 -23.75
CA GLU A 128 -4.70 -12.74 -23.26
C GLU A 128 -5.71 -13.23 -22.21
N ALA A 129 -6.04 -12.37 -21.24
CA ALA A 129 -7.01 -12.71 -20.20
C ALA A 129 -8.40 -12.98 -20.77
N LEU A 130 -8.85 -12.15 -21.72
CA LEU A 130 -10.14 -12.31 -22.39
C LEU A 130 -10.19 -13.56 -23.29
N ALA A 131 -9.10 -13.88 -23.98
CA ALA A 131 -8.98 -15.10 -24.77
C ALA A 131 -8.98 -16.35 -23.88
N GLY A 132 -8.22 -16.32 -22.77
CA GLY A 132 -8.21 -17.40 -21.79
C GLY A 132 -9.58 -17.66 -21.17
N LEU A 133 -10.32 -16.59 -20.85
CA LEU A 133 -11.62 -16.68 -20.19
C LEU A 133 -12.70 -17.32 -21.06
N ALA A 134 -12.55 -17.25 -22.39
CA ALA A 134 -13.45 -17.92 -23.32
C ALA A 134 -13.35 -19.46 -23.21
N GLU A 135 -12.22 -19.98 -22.75
CA GLU A 135 -11.97 -21.41 -22.66
C GLU A 135 -12.09 -21.91 -21.21
N THR A 136 -11.57 -21.15 -20.24
CA THR A 136 -11.37 -21.61 -18.87
C THR A 136 -11.37 -20.49 -17.82
N ASP A 137 -11.21 -20.84 -16.54
CA ASP A 137 -11.06 -19.89 -15.44
C ASP A 137 -9.73 -19.13 -15.56
N VAL A 138 -9.71 -17.85 -15.19
CA VAL A 138 -8.52 -16.98 -15.35
C VAL A 138 -8.18 -16.27 -14.05
N VAL A 139 -6.91 -16.35 -13.67
CA VAL A 139 -6.29 -15.51 -12.63
C VAL A 139 -5.46 -14.43 -13.29
N VAL A 140 -5.77 -13.18 -13.00
CA VAL A 140 -5.03 -11.99 -13.44
C VAL A 140 -4.25 -11.41 -12.27
N SER A 141 -2.93 -11.40 -12.35
CA SER A 141 -2.06 -10.75 -11.35
C SER A 141 -1.26 -9.61 -12.00
N VAL A 142 -1.75 -8.38 -11.84
CA VAL A 142 -1.16 -7.17 -12.44
C VAL A 142 -1.17 -5.98 -11.47
N PRO A 143 -0.27 -4.99 -11.62
CA PRO A 143 -0.27 -3.82 -10.76
C PRO A 143 -1.58 -3.05 -10.73
N THR A 144 -1.83 -2.36 -9.63
CA THR A 144 -2.93 -1.39 -9.53
C THR A 144 -2.74 -0.26 -10.54
N GLY A 145 -3.83 0.10 -11.24
CA GLY A 145 -3.80 1.10 -12.31
C GLY A 145 -3.40 0.54 -13.69
N SER A 146 -3.19 -0.77 -13.84
CA SER A 146 -2.94 -1.39 -15.15
C SER A 146 -4.19 -1.55 -16.02
N GLY A 147 -5.39 -1.20 -15.53
CA GLY A 147 -6.62 -1.28 -16.33
C GLY A 147 -7.38 -2.62 -16.24
N LYS A 148 -7.34 -3.31 -15.10
CA LYS A 148 -8.13 -4.55 -14.84
C LYS A 148 -9.62 -4.41 -15.14
N THR A 149 -10.18 -3.23 -14.90
CA THR A 149 -11.59 -2.94 -15.17
C THR A 149 -11.97 -3.14 -16.64
N TYR A 150 -11.05 -2.92 -17.59
CA TYR A 150 -11.33 -3.21 -19.00
C TYR A 150 -11.65 -4.70 -19.22
N VAL A 151 -10.84 -5.61 -18.67
CA VAL A 151 -11.06 -7.06 -18.77
C VAL A 151 -12.39 -7.44 -18.12
N ALA A 152 -12.70 -6.89 -16.94
CA ALA A 152 -13.97 -7.13 -16.26
C ALA A 152 -15.18 -6.71 -17.10
N VAL A 153 -15.13 -5.51 -17.69
CA VAL A 153 -16.21 -4.93 -18.50
C VAL A 153 -16.40 -5.74 -19.78
N GLU A 154 -15.32 -6.09 -20.47
CA GLU A 154 -15.41 -6.83 -21.72
C GLU A 154 -15.84 -8.29 -21.50
N ALA A 155 -15.36 -8.93 -20.43
CA ALA A 155 -15.84 -10.25 -20.01
C ALA A 155 -17.35 -10.23 -19.67
N ALA A 156 -17.80 -9.22 -18.92
CA ALA A 156 -19.21 -9.06 -18.59
C ALA A 156 -20.08 -8.84 -19.84
N ARG A 157 -19.59 -8.04 -20.80
CA ARG A 157 -20.28 -7.81 -22.08
C ARG A 157 -20.49 -9.13 -22.84
N ARG A 158 -19.43 -9.91 -23.03
CA ARG A 158 -19.50 -11.21 -23.74
C ARG A 158 -20.48 -12.17 -23.08
N ALA A 159 -20.42 -12.30 -21.75
CA ALA A 159 -21.34 -13.17 -21.01
C ALA A 159 -22.80 -12.71 -21.17
N MET A 160 -23.07 -11.41 -21.10
CA MET A 160 -24.42 -10.88 -21.32
C MET A 160 -24.91 -11.09 -22.75
N ASP A 161 -24.05 -10.94 -23.76
CA ASP A 161 -24.41 -11.17 -25.16
C ASP A 161 -24.79 -12.64 -25.41
N GLU A 162 -24.29 -13.56 -24.57
CA GLU A 162 -24.68 -14.97 -24.51
C GLU A 162 -25.91 -15.24 -23.62
N ASN A 163 -26.60 -14.19 -23.15
CA ASN A 163 -27.71 -14.27 -22.19
C ASN A 163 -27.34 -14.97 -20.87
N ARG A 164 -26.09 -14.84 -20.44
CA ARG A 164 -25.63 -15.33 -19.14
C ARG A 164 -25.64 -14.24 -18.09
N THR A 165 -26.00 -14.62 -16.86
CA THR A 165 -25.90 -13.75 -15.69
C THR A 165 -24.43 -13.57 -15.31
N VAL A 166 -24.07 -12.34 -14.96
CA VAL A 166 -22.73 -11.94 -14.49
C VAL A 166 -22.83 -11.49 -13.05
N ILE A 167 -21.98 -12.05 -12.20
CA ILE A 167 -21.81 -11.56 -10.83
C ILE A 167 -20.43 -10.93 -10.69
N TYR A 168 -20.39 -9.65 -10.32
CA TYR A 168 -19.16 -8.96 -9.95
C TYR A 168 -19.11 -8.84 -8.43
N THR A 169 -18.07 -9.37 -7.82
CA THR A 169 -17.85 -9.27 -6.39
C THR A 169 -16.70 -8.34 -6.04
N SER A 170 -16.84 -7.63 -4.94
CA SER A 170 -15.79 -6.83 -4.33
C SER A 170 -15.76 -7.07 -2.82
N PRO A 171 -14.59 -7.11 -2.17
CA PRO A 171 -14.50 -7.37 -0.73
C PRO A 171 -15.05 -6.21 0.11
N LEU A 172 -15.30 -5.03 -0.45
CA LEU A 172 -15.77 -3.88 0.34
C LEU A 172 -17.08 -3.32 -0.23
N LYS A 173 -18.02 -3.00 0.66
CA LYS A 173 -19.29 -2.35 0.30
C LYS A 173 -19.09 -1.02 -0.44
N ALA A 174 -18.12 -0.21 0.01
CA ALA A 174 -17.81 1.07 -0.63
C ALA A 174 -17.32 0.88 -2.09
N LEU A 175 -16.49 -0.13 -2.33
CA LEU A 175 -16.03 -0.49 -3.67
C LEU A 175 -17.18 -1.04 -4.52
N SER A 176 -18.07 -1.84 -3.94
CA SER A 176 -19.28 -2.33 -4.60
C SER A 176 -20.17 -1.18 -5.10
N ASN A 177 -20.42 -0.16 -4.27
CA ASN A 177 -21.18 1.04 -4.67
C ASN A 177 -20.49 1.83 -5.80
N THR A 178 -19.17 1.94 -5.75
CA THR A 178 -18.38 2.59 -6.81
C THR A 178 -18.53 1.82 -8.12
N LYS A 179 -18.36 0.50 -8.08
CA LYS A 179 -18.51 -0.38 -9.25
C LYS A 179 -19.93 -0.36 -9.79
N PHE A 180 -20.95 -0.32 -8.93
CA PHE A 180 -22.34 -0.17 -9.35
C PHE A 180 -22.56 1.09 -10.18
N THR A 181 -22.00 2.21 -9.73
CA THR A 181 -22.08 3.49 -10.46
C THR A 181 -21.32 3.43 -11.78
N GLU A 182 -20.12 2.84 -11.80
CA GLU A 182 -19.30 2.70 -13.02
C GLU A 182 -19.97 1.79 -14.05
N PHE A 183 -20.43 0.61 -13.64
CA PHE A 183 -21.07 -0.37 -14.52
C PHE A 183 -22.42 0.15 -15.02
N SER A 184 -23.21 0.82 -14.17
CA SER A 184 -24.47 1.44 -14.61
C SER A 184 -24.27 2.47 -15.72
N LYS A 185 -23.15 3.21 -15.71
CA LYS A 185 -22.81 4.15 -16.80
C LYS A 185 -22.44 3.44 -18.09
N ILE A 186 -21.82 2.26 -18.00
CA ILE A 186 -21.33 1.49 -19.15
C ILE A 186 -22.43 0.66 -19.78
N PHE A 187 -23.23 -0.03 -18.95
CA PHE A 187 -24.23 -0.99 -19.38
C PHE A 187 -25.66 -0.45 -19.32
N GLY A 188 -25.90 0.70 -18.68
CA GLY A 188 -27.24 1.21 -18.41
C GLY A 188 -27.73 0.76 -17.04
N SER A 189 -28.40 1.67 -16.33
CA SER A 189 -28.86 1.44 -14.95
C SER A 189 -29.95 0.38 -14.82
N ASP A 190 -30.68 0.11 -15.90
CA ASP A 190 -31.70 -0.93 -16.00
C ASP A 190 -31.10 -2.35 -16.11
N ARG A 191 -29.83 -2.47 -16.52
CA ARG A 191 -29.13 -3.76 -16.70
C ARG A 191 -28.14 -4.09 -15.58
N VAL A 192 -28.04 -3.25 -14.56
CA VAL A 192 -27.11 -3.44 -13.45
C VAL A 192 -27.87 -3.39 -12.14
N GLY A 193 -27.63 -4.38 -11.29
CA GLY A 193 -28.14 -4.46 -9.93
C GLY A 193 -27.03 -4.41 -8.89
N ILE A 194 -27.40 -4.09 -7.66
CA ILE A 194 -26.50 -4.15 -6.50
C ILE A 194 -27.15 -4.92 -5.36
N LEU A 195 -26.38 -5.81 -4.75
CA LEU A 195 -26.78 -6.61 -3.59
C LEU A 195 -25.69 -6.50 -2.53
N THR A 196 -25.96 -5.71 -1.50
CA THR A 196 -25.16 -5.66 -0.26
C THR A 196 -26.07 -5.96 0.92
N GLY A 197 -25.50 -6.22 2.10
CA GLY A 197 -26.32 -6.49 3.29
C GLY A 197 -27.24 -5.33 3.73
N ASP A 198 -27.10 -4.15 3.13
CA ASP A 198 -27.84 -2.92 3.44
C ASP A 198 -28.56 -2.31 2.22
N ARG A 199 -28.33 -2.83 1.01
CA ARG A 199 -28.88 -2.27 -0.22
C ARG A 199 -29.19 -3.37 -1.23
N GLN A 200 -30.39 -3.33 -1.79
CA GLN A 200 -30.82 -4.25 -2.83
C GLN A 200 -31.57 -3.46 -3.90
N ASP A 201 -30.90 -3.20 -5.03
CA ASP A 201 -31.50 -2.52 -6.17
C ASP A 201 -31.37 -3.40 -7.41
N ASN A 202 -32.43 -3.46 -8.22
CA ASN A 202 -32.48 -4.19 -9.49
C ASN A 202 -31.91 -5.63 -9.39
N SER A 203 -32.41 -6.40 -8.43
CA SER A 203 -31.87 -7.73 -8.06
C SER A 203 -31.99 -8.81 -9.14
N GLN A 204 -32.74 -8.53 -10.21
CA GLN A 204 -32.96 -9.39 -11.38
C GLN A 204 -32.16 -8.92 -12.61
N ALA A 205 -31.28 -7.94 -12.43
CA ALA A 205 -30.42 -7.47 -13.51
C ALA A 205 -29.50 -8.58 -14.04
N PRO A 206 -29.16 -8.56 -15.33
CA PRO A 206 -28.20 -9.51 -15.91
C PRO A 206 -26.78 -9.35 -15.34
N ILE A 207 -26.42 -8.17 -14.82
CA ILE A 207 -25.19 -7.95 -14.05
C ILE A 207 -25.56 -7.58 -12.62
N LEU A 208 -25.04 -8.34 -11.66
CA LEU A 208 -25.21 -8.09 -10.24
C LEU A 208 -23.87 -7.78 -9.59
N ILE A 209 -23.80 -6.63 -8.92
CA ILE A 209 -22.64 -6.23 -8.13
C ILE A 209 -22.92 -6.49 -6.67
N MET A 210 -22.03 -7.22 -6.00
CA MET A 210 -22.27 -7.61 -4.61
C MET A 210 -20.98 -7.74 -3.80
N THR A 211 -21.08 -7.86 -2.49
CA THR A 211 -19.92 -8.29 -1.70
C THR A 211 -19.71 -9.79 -1.82
N THR A 212 -18.49 -10.26 -1.61
CA THR A 212 -18.17 -11.70 -1.66
C THR A 212 -19.02 -12.50 -0.68
N GLU A 213 -19.35 -11.95 0.50
CA GLU A 213 -20.24 -12.59 1.48
C GLU A 213 -21.65 -12.82 0.95
N ILE A 214 -22.20 -11.87 0.18
CA ILE A 214 -23.54 -12.02 -0.38
C ILE A 214 -23.54 -13.15 -1.40
N LEU A 215 -22.54 -13.20 -2.29
CA LEU A 215 -22.41 -14.32 -3.23
C LEU A 215 -22.25 -15.65 -2.49
N ARG A 216 -21.38 -15.71 -1.47
CA ARG A 216 -21.20 -16.90 -0.65
C ARG A 216 -22.53 -17.39 -0.09
N ASN A 217 -23.32 -16.50 0.51
CA ASN A 217 -24.63 -16.88 1.06
C ASN A 217 -25.57 -17.45 -0.02
N LEU A 218 -25.65 -16.80 -1.20
CA LEU A 218 -26.45 -17.32 -2.32
C LEU A 218 -26.02 -18.72 -2.74
N LEU A 219 -24.71 -18.99 -2.76
CA LEU A 219 -24.18 -20.31 -3.09
C LEU A 219 -24.49 -21.36 -2.01
N TYR A 220 -24.47 -20.98 -0.73
CA TYR A 220 -24.86 -21.86 0.38
C TYR A 220 -26.35 -22.22 0.34
N ASP A 221 -27.20 -21.21 0.13
CA ASP A 221 -28.65 -21.40 0.04
C ASP A 221 -28.96 -22.36 -1.13
N ALA A 222 -28.32 -22.15 -2.28
CA ALA A 222 -28.44 -23.04 -3.43
C ALA A 222 -27.93 -24.47 -3.16
N ALA A 223 -26.80 -24.62 -2.47
CA ALA A 223 -26.29 -25.93 -2.06
C ALA A 223 -27.22 -26.65 -1.07
N SER A 224 -28.03 -25.90 -0.31
CA SER A 224 -29.04 -26.45 0.60
C SER A 224 -30.36 -26.86 -0.09
N GLY A 225 -30.46 -26.64 -1.41
CA GLY A 225 -31.60 -27.02 -2.23
C GLY A 225 -32.57 -25.87 -2.53
N GLU A 226 -32.25 -24.63 -2.12
CA GLU A 226 -33.02 -23.46 -2.54
C GLU A 226 -32.76 -23.14 -4.02
N ILE A 227 -33.82 -22.80 -4.76
CA ILE A 227 -33.70 -22.47 -6.17
C ILE A 227 -33.52 -20.95 -6.31
N ASP A 228 -32.34 -20.53 -6.73
CA ASP A 228 -32.07 -19.17 -7.16
C ASP A 228 -31.87 -19.12 -8.68
N VAL A 229 -32.87 -18.60 -9.39
CA VAL A 229 -32.90 -18.49 -10.86
C VAL A 229 -31.68 -17.73 -11.42
N ARG A 230 -31.05 -16.87 -10.61
CA ARG A 230 -29.83 -16.14 -11.00
C ARG A 230 -28.65 -17.08 -11.19
N LEU A 231 -28.59 -18.17 -10.42
CA LEU A 231 -27.52 -19.17 -10.48
C LEU A 231 -27.69 -20.14 -11.66
N ASP A 232 -28.93 -20.42 -12.07
CA ASP A 232 -29.23 -21.27 -13.23
C ASP A 232 -28.63 -20.72 -14.53
N THR A 233 -28.61 -19.40 -14.66
CA THR A 233 -28.09 -18.69 -15.84
C THR A 233 -26.69 -18.11 -15.63
N LEU A 234 -26.08 -18.33 -14.46
CA LEU A 234 -24.76 -17.78 -14.12
C LEU A 234 -23.69 -18.30 -15.08
N GLY A 235 -23.09 -17.39 -15.84
CA GLY A 235 -21.99 -17.72 -16.77
C GLY A 235 -20.64 -17.15 -16.36
N LEU A 236 -20.61 -16.10 -15.53
CA LEU A 236 -19.37 -15.44 -15.14
C LEU A 236 -19.44 -14.91 -13.70
N VAL A 237 -18.41 -15.23 -12.90
CA VAL A 237 -18.15 -14.58 -11.61
C VAL A 237 -16.81 -13.86 -11.69
N ILE A 238 -16.85 -12.54 -11.50
CA ILE A 238 -15.68 -11.67 -11.41
C ILE A 238 -15.38 -11.45 -9.94
N LEU A 239 -14.18 -11.84 -9.53
CA LEU A 239 -13.69 -11.78 -8.16
C LEU A 239 -12.61 -10.69 -8.09
N ASP A 240 -13.01 -9.45 -7.78
CA ASP A 240 -12.11 -8.29 -7.75
C ASP A 240 -11.37 -8.13 -6.43
N GLU A 241 -10.12 -7.66 -6.50
CA GLU A 241 -9.18 -7.59 -5.38
C GLU A 241 -8.90 -8.97 -4.75
N SER A 242 -8.67 -10.00 -5.59
CA SER A 242 -8.48 -11.39 -5.13
C SER A 242 -7.29 -11.63 -4.20
N GLN A 243 -6.40 -10.65 -4.02
CA GLN A 243 -5.42 -10.69 -2.94
C GLN A 243 -6.03 -10.73 -1.53
N TYR A 244 -7.32 -10.39 -1.38
CA TYR A 244 -8.07 -10.57 -0.13
C TYR A 244 -8.29 -12.04 0.24
N LEU A 245 -7.98 -12.99 -0.64
CA LEU A 245 -7.90 -14.41 -0.30
C LEU A 245 -6.91 -14.67 0.87
N ALA A 246 -5.86 -13.84 0.98
CA ALA A 246 -4.88 -13.95 2.07
C ALA A 246 -5.34 -13.26 3.38
N ASP A 247 -6.55 -12.70 3.43
CA ASP A 247 -7.09 -12.09 4.63
C ASP A 247 -7.39 -13.18 5.69
N PRO A 248 -6.82 -13.10 6.91
CA PRO A 248 -6.98 -14.16 7.91
C PRO A 248 -8.42 -14.38 8.39
N GLU A 249 -9.28 -13.37 8.31
CA GLU A 249 -10.66 -13.43 8.79
C GLU A 249 -11.64 -13.68 7.65
N ARG A 250 -11.38 -13.11 6.47
CA ARG A 250 -12.30 -13.10 5.33
C ARG A 250 -11.87 -13.98 4.16
N GLY A 251 -10.65 -14.52 4.18
CA GLY A 251 -10.15 -15.44 3.16
C GLY A 251 -11.02 -16.69 3.00
N VAL A 252 -11.57 -17.20 4.10
CA VAL A 252 -12.50 -18.35 4.09
C VAL A 252 -13.72 -18.11 3.21
N VAL A 253 -14.26 -16.89 3.18
CA VAL A 253 -15.42 -16.52 2.35
C VAL A 253 -15.07 -16.65 0.87
N TRP A 254 -13.84 -16.31 0.50
CA TRP A 254 -13.35 -16.44 -0.87
C TRP A 254 -13.15 -17.90 -1.26
N GLU A 255 -12.54 -18.69 -0.39
CA GLU A 255 -12.34 -20.12 -0.62
C GLU A 255 -13.68 -20.84 -0.82
N GLU A 256 -14.63 -20.62 0.09
CA GLU A 256 -15.98 -21.17 0.00
C GLU A 256 -16.69 -20.72 -1.29
N THR A 257 -16.60 -19.43 -1.64
CA THR A 257 -17.20 -18.91 -2.88
C THR A 257 -16.66 -19.61 -4.12
N ILE A 258 -15.35 -19.84 -4.18
CA ILE A 258 -14.71 -20.51 -5.33
C ILE A 258 -15.11 -21.99 -5.38
N ILE A 259 -15.12 -22.67 -4.23
CA ILE A 259 -15.45 -24.10 -4.13
C ILE A 259 -16.92 -24.37 -4.49
N PHE A 260 -17.85 -23.55 -3.98
CA PHE A 260 -19.28 -23.74 -4.22
C PHE A 260 -19.76 -23.13 -5.55
N CYS A 261 -18.92 -22.37 -6.25
CA CYS A 261 -19.31 -21.79 -7.53
C CYS A 261 -19.63 -22.89 -8.56
N PRO A 262 -20.80 -22.87 -9.21
CA PRO A 262 -21.16 -23.84 -10.23
C PRO A 262 -20.11 -23.97 -11.33
N SER A 263 -19.86 -25.19 -11.81
CA SER A 263 -18.86 -25.47 -12.86
C SER A 263 -19.16 -24.81 -14.20
N GLN A 264 -20.44 -24.50 -14.46
CA GLN A 264 -20.88 -23.80 -15.67
C GLN A 264 -20.44 -22.33 -15.71
N ALA A 265 -20.23 -21.70 -14.55
CA ALA A 265 -19.81 -20.31 -14.46
C ALA A 265 -18.29 -20.23 -14.53
N LYS A 266 -17.75 -19.37 -15.41
CA LYS A 266 -16.31 -19.07 -15.44
C LYS A 266 -15.92 -18.16 -14.29
N LEU A 267 -14.74 -18.37 -13.73
CA LEU A 267 -14.15 -17.51 -12.71
C LEU A 267 -13.10 -16.58 -13.32
N LEU A 268 -13.24 -15.28 -13.07
CA LEU A 268 -12.23 -14.28 -13.40
C LEU A 268 -11.73 -13.63 -12.10
N LEU A 269 -10.56 -14.03 -11.63
CA LEU A 269 -9.92 -13.48 -10.43
C LEU A 269 -9.02 -12.31 -10.81
N LEU A 270 -9.33 -11.11 -10.33
CA LEU A 270 -8.59 -9.89 -10.61
C LEU A 270 -7.80 -9.46 -9.37
N SER A 271 -6.48 -9.54 -9.44
CA SER A 271 -5.60 -9.25 -8.31
C SER A 271 -4.68 -8.06 -8.56
N ALA A 272 -4.28 -7.37 -7.50
CA ALA A 272 -3.02 -6.65 -7.49
C ALA A 272 -1.84 -7.63 -7.66
N SER A 273 -0.62 -7.12 -7.81
CA SER A 273 0.56 -8.00 -7.88
C SER A 273 0.73 -8.77 -6.57
N ILE A 274 0.50 -10.08 -6.62
CA ILE A 274 0.70 -11.03 -5.50
C ILE A 274 1.99 -11.82 -5.69
N GLY A 275 2.50 -12.37 -4.58
CA GLY A 275 3.79 -13.09 -4.57
C GLY A 275 3.73 -14.46 -5.24
N ASN A 276 2.63 -15.19 -5.06
CA ASN A 276 2.44 -16.58 -5.47
C ASN A 276 1.17 -16.80 -6.34
N PRO A 277 0.98 -16.06 -7.44
CA PRO A 277 -0.21 -16.21 -8.27
C PRO A 277 -0.33 -17.58 -8.95
N GLN A 278 0.79 -18.29 -9.13
CA GLN A 278 0.79 -19.64 -9.69
C GLN A 278 0.12 -20.64 -8.75
N ASP A 279 0.43 -20.60 -7.46
CA ASP A 279 -0.18 -21.47 -6.46
C ASP A 279 -1.72 -21.35 -6.45
N ILE A 280 -2.23 -20.13 -6.63
CA ILE A 280 -3.69 -19.90 -6.72
C ILE A 280 -4.26 -20.53 -7.99
N ALA A 281 -3.61 -20.37 -9.14
CA ALA A 281 -4.07 -20.98 -10.40
C ALA A 281 -4.00 -22.53 -10.35
N ASP A 282 -2.95 -23.08 -9.74
CA ASP A 282 -2.78 -24.53 -9.57
C ASP A 282 -3.86 -25.08 -8.62
N TRP A 283 -4.16 -24.37 -7.53
CA TRP A 283 -5.26 -24.71 -6.64
C TRP A 283 -6.61 -24.68 -7.35
N LEU A 284 -6.96 -23.62 -8.10
CA LEU A 284 -8.19 -23.58 -8.89
C LEU A 284 -8.27 -24.76 -9.85
N THR A 285 -7.17 -25.07 -10.55
CA THR A 285 -7.08 -26.23 -11.46
C THR A 285 -7.37 -27.55 -10.76
N SER A 286 -6.99 -27.68 -9.49
CA SER A 286 -7.21 -28.91 -8.70
C SER A 286 -8.66 -29.12 -8.25
N ILE A 287 -9.43 -28.05 -8.07
CA ILE A 287 -10.79 -28.10 -7.51
C ILE A 287 -11.89 -27.84 -8.56
N ARG A 288 -11.52 -27.31 -9.72
CA ARG A 288 -12.45 -26.99 -10.82
C ARG A 288 -12.28 -27.98 -11.98
N PRO A 289 -13.32 -28.21 -12.81
CA PRO A 289 -13.25 -29.17 -13.91
C PRO A 289 -12.33 -28.78 -15.08
N SER A 290 -11.90 -27.52 -15.16
CA SER A 290 -11.07 -27.01 -16.26
C SER A 290 -9.79 -26.36 -15.73
N PRO A 291 -8.66 -26.47 -16.43
CA PRO A 291 -7.39 -25.89 -15.98
C PRO A 291 -7.46 -24.37 -15.90
N CYS A 292 -7.04 -23.76 -14.80
CA CYS A 292 -7.03 -22.32 -14.66
C CYS A 292 -5.82 -21.70 -15.38
N ARG A 293 -6.04 -20.64 -16.15
CA ARG A 293 -4.96 -19.89 -16.82
C ARG A 293 -4.50 -18.74 -15.94
N LEU A 294 -3.19 -18.62 -15.73
CA LEU A 294 -2.57 -17.46 -15.10
C LEU A 294 -2.14 -16.44 -16.16
N VAL A 295 -2.61 -15.20 -16.01
CA VAL A 295 -2.12 -14.02 -16.76
C VAL A 295 -1.39 -13.10 -15.80
N ARG A 296 -0.09 -12.86 -16.08
CA ARG A 296 0.78 -12.05 -15.23
C ARG A 296 1.39 -10.91 -16.01
N HIS A 297 1.30 -9.71 -15.45
CA HIS A 297 2.01 -8.54 -15.94
C HIS A 297 2.67 -7.86 -14.75
N SER A 298 3.97 -7.56 -14.82
CA SER A 298 4.73 -6.98 -13.70
C SER A 298 5.07 -5.50 -13.89
N LYS A 299 4.98 -4.98 -15.11
CA LYS A 299 5.34 -3.60 -15.43
C LYS A 299 4.17 -2.67 -15.07
N ARG A 300 4.45 -1.57 -14.37
CA ARG A 300 3.43 -0.54 -14.11
C ARG A 300 3.29 0.37 -15.34
N THR A 301 2.06 0.61 -15.78
CA THR A 301 1.74 1.60 -16.83
C THR A 301 2.13 3.00 -16.37
N VAL A 302 1.80 3.35 -15.13
CA VAL A 302 2.21 4.62 -14.49
C VAL A 302 3.41 4.36 -13.58
N PRO A 303 4.61 4.89 -13.90
CA PRO A 303 5.79 4.69 -13.08
C PRO A 303 5.63 5.39 -11.73
N LEU A 304 6.13 4.74 -10.67
CA LEU A 304 6.16 5.31 -9.33
C LEU A 304 7.57 5.83 -9.03
N ARG A 305 7.64 7.00 -8.39
CA ARG A 305 8.88 7.59 -7.88
C ARG A 305 8.82 7.67 -6.37
N ALA A 306 9.84 7.17 -5.69
CA ALA A 306 9.94 7.26 -4.23
C ALA A 306 10.96 8.34 -3.86
N GLY A 307 10.52 9.32 -3.06
CA GLY A 307 11.36 10.42 -2.57
C GLY A 307 11.40 10.46 -1.05
N PHE A 308 12.46 11.04 -0.51
CA PHE A 308 12.62 11.36 0.89
C PHE A 308 12.61 12.89 1.06
N LEU A 309 11.66 13.40 1.85
CA LEU A 309 11.55 14.81 2.18
C LEU A 309 12.05 15.03 3.62
N HIS A 310 13.21 15.67 3.75
CA HIS A 310 13.79 15.99 5.05
C HIS A 310 13.08 17.24 5.66
N PRO A 311 12.98 17.36 7.00
CA PRO A 311 12.32 18.49 7.65
C PRO A 311 12.88 19.89 7.33
N ASN A 312 14.12 19.97 6.86
CA ASN A 312 14.69 21.23 6.35
C ASN A 312 14.19 21.62 4.94
N GLY A 313 13.21 20.89 4.38
CA GLY A 313 12.63 21.14 3.06
C GLY A 313 13.37 20.46 1.91
N LYS A 314 14.46 19.72 2.17
CA LYS A 314 15.24 19.05 1.12
C LYS A 314 14.55 17.76 0.65
N LEU A 315 14.19 17.72 -0.63
CA LEU A 315 13.68 16.52 -1.32
C LEU A 315 14.83 15.83 -2.05
N THR A 316 14.95 14.51 -1.89
CA THR A 316 15.93 13.66 -2.60
C THR A 316 15.26 12.37 -3.06
N PRO A 317 15.71 11.74 -4.15
CA PRO A 317 15.34 10.36 -4.47
C PRO A 317 15.55 9.45 -3.25
N LEU A 318 14.63 8.52 -2.99
CA LEU A 318 14.80 7.52 -1.94
C LEU A 318 15.80 6.44 -2.35
N PHE A 319 15.74 6.02 -3.61
CA PHE A 319 16.61 5.01 -4.20
C PHE A 319 17.59 5.65 -5.19
N ARG A 320 18.67 4.91 -5.53
CA ARG A 320 19.61 5.35 -6.58
C ARG A 320 18.95 5.54 -7.95
N THR A 321 17.84 4.86 -8.20
CA THR A 321 16.97 5.06 -9.36
C THR A 321 15.82 6.00 -9.01
N ALA A 322 15.37 6.82 -9.95
CA ALA A 322 14.16 7.63 -9.76
C ALA A 322 12.91 6.77 -9.53
N GLY A 323 12.86 5.59 -10.16
CA GLY A 323 11.79 4.60 -9.97
C GLY A 323 12.00 3.72 -8.72
N ILE A 324 10.91 3.12 -8.25
CA ILE A 324 10.95 2.09 -7.21
C ILE A 324 11.52 0.79 -7.82
N PRO A 325 12.63 0.23 -7.30
CA PRO A 325 13.16 -1.04 -7.79
C PRO A 325 12.23 -2.19 -7.44
N TYR A 326 11.98 -3.08 -8.42
CA TYR A 326 11.14 -4.27 -8.27
C TYR A 326 12.00 -5.50 -7.95
N GLY A 327 11.55 -6.34 -7.01
CA GLY A 327 12.14 -7.67 -6.76
C GLY A 327 13.44 -7.70 -5.92
N HIS A 328 14.07 -6.56 -5.65
CA HIS A 328 15.27 -6.47 -4.81
C HIS A 328 15.24 -5.25 -3.89
N PRO A 329 15.85 -5.31 -2.69
CA PRO A 329 16.00 -4.14 -1.85
C PRO A 329 16.83 -3.09 -2.60
N GLY A 330 16.17 -2.01 -3.02
CA GLY A 330 16.81 -0.89 -3.65
C GLY A 330 17.89 -0.32 -2.74
N GLN A 331 19.09 -0.11 -3.28
CA GLN A 331 20.09 0.67 -2.54
C GLN A 331 19.56 2.09 -2.37
N LEU A 332 19.50 2.53 -1.11
CA LEU A 332 19.11 3.89 -0.79
C LEU A 332 20.04 4.87 -1.50
N HIS A 333 19.46 5.98 -1.93
CA HIS A 333 20.22 7.10 -2.44
C HIS A 333 21.20 7.57 -1.34
N PRO A 334 22.49 7.80 -1.64
CA PRO A 334 23.48 8.20 -0.63
C PRO A 334 23.02 9.42 0.19
N GLU A 335 22.45 10.42 -0.49
CA GLU A 335 21.95 11.62 0.16
C GLU A 335 20.71 11.38 1.01
N ALA A 336 19.78 10.51 0.59
CA ALA A 336 18.63 10.14 1.41
C ALA A 336 19.08 9.41 2.67
N LYS A 337 20.04 8.50 2.54
CA LYS A 337 20.63 7.79 3.68
C LYS A 337 21.34 8.76 4.62
N ARG A 338 22.10 9.72 4.11
CA ARG A 338 22.78 10.75 4.92
C ARG A 338 21.78 11.62 5.66
N LEU A 339 20.77 12.16 4.99
CA LEU A 339 19.74 12.98 5.60
C LEU A 339 18.90 12.20 6.63
N PHE A 340 18.64 10.91 6.38
CA PHE A 340 18.00 10.04 7.34
C PHE A 340 18.85 9.86 8.60
N LEU A 341 20.15 9.57 8.45
CA LEU A 341 21.09 9.45 9.58
C LEU A 341 21.25 10.77 10.34
N GLN A 342 21.32 11.90 9.64
CA GLN A 342 21.37 13.23 10.24
C GLN A 342 20.11 13.49 11.09
N TYR A 343 18.92 13.22 10.53
CA TYR A 343 17.68 13.33 11.27
C TYR A 343 17.66 12.39 12.49
N GLU A 344 18.15 11.17 12.35
CA GLU A 344 18.28 10.24 13.47
C GLU A 344 19.24 10.77 14.54
N GLU A 345 20.38 11.37 14.18
CA GLU A 345 21.33 11.96 15.13
C GLU A 345 20.76 13.20 15.82
N ASP A 346 20.12 14.10 15.07
CA ASP A 346 19.51 15.33 15.59
C ASP A 346 18.32 15.03 16.50
N THR A 347 17.65 13.90 16.27
CA THR A 347 16.49 13.51 17.05
C THR A 347 16.84 12.54 18.17
N LEU A 348 17.60 11.46 17.97
CA LEU A 348 17.88 10.42 18.98
C LEU A 348 18.79 10.93 20.13
N PRO A 349 18.60 10.48 21.39
CA PRO A 349 19.52 10.83 22.46
C PRO A 349 20.89 10.22 22.18
N SER A 350 21.95 10.99 22.38
CA SER A 350 23.34 10.54 22.37
C SER A 350 23.53 9.40 23.39
N GLY A 351 23.52 8.14 22.94
CA GLY A 351 23.80 7.00 23.82
C GLY A 351 23.20 5.63 23.48
N ARG A 352 22.39 5.47 22.42
CA ARG A 352 21.98 4.11 21.98
C ARG A 352 22.85 3.61 20.83
N PRO A 353 23.38 2.37 20.90
CA PRO A 353 24.18 1.81 19.81
C PRO A 353 23.31 1.59 18.58
N ARG A 354 23.84 1.99 17.41
CA ARG A 354 23.26 1.76 16.08
C ARG A 354 23.01 0.25 15.90
N ARG A 355 21.78 -0.17 15.60
CA ARG A 355 21.42 -1.55 15.26
C ARG A 355 21.28 -1.72 13.76
#